data_AF-A0A849CE70-F1
#
_entry.id   AF-A0A849CE70-F1
#
_cell.length_a   1.000
_cell.length_b   1.000
_cell.length_c   1.000
_cell.angle_alpha   90.00
_cell.angle_beta   90.00
_cell.angle_gamma   90.00
#
_symmetry.space_group_name_H-M   'P 1'
#
loop_
_entity.id
_entity.type
_entity.pdbx_description
1 polymer ?
#
loop_
_entity_poly.entity_id
_entity_poly.type
_entity_poly.pdbx_seq_one_letter_code
_entity_poly.pdbx_strand_id
1 'polypeptide(L)'
;MTKPVNMRLPDDLVDAAKQIAQREGITVTAFVTRAIEAELLRQEFTDHAAMVTAAESNDAGRLAEKSVAIRKGLAHWKRTRSSGAA
;
A
#
# COMPACT_ATOMS: atom_id res chain seq x y z
N MET A 1 -17.62 15.32 19.92
CA MET A 1 -17.06 16.60 20.42
C MET A 1 -15.65 16.75 19.86
N THR A 2 -15.32 17.90 19.29
CA THR A 2 -13.94 18.24 18.89
C THR A 2 -13.23 18.94 20.05
N LYS A 3 -11.91 18.79 20.14
CA LYS A 3 -11.06 19.49 21.12
C LYS A 3 -10.13 20.45 20.38
N PRO A 4 -10.02 21.72 20.80
CA PRO A 4 -9.06 22.64 20.19
C PRO A 4 -7.63 22.20 20.53
N VAL A 5 -6.76 22.22 19.53
CA VAL A 5 -5.33 21.93 19.66
C VAL A 5 -4.57 23.15 19.16
N ASN A 6 -3.63 23.65 19.97
CA ASN A 6 -2.75 24.74 19.58
C ASN A 6 -1.46 24.17 19.03
N MET A 7 -1.16 24.46 17.76
CA MET A 7 0.10 24.08 17.12
C MET A 7 0.97 25.32 16.92
N ARG A 8 2.26 25.17 17.18
CA ARG A 8 3.27 26.18 16.83
C ARG A 8 3.90 25.77 15.50
N LEU A 9 3.88 26.69 14.55
CA LEU A 9 4.47 26.53 13.24
C LEU A 9 5.40 27.73 12.98
N PRO A 10 6.42 27.58 12.13
CA PRO A 10 7.15 28.71 11.56
C PRO A 10 6.22 29.79 11.00
N ASP A 11 6.56 31.06 11.23
CA ASP A 11 5.70 32.21 10.88
C ASP A 11 5.41 32.27 9.36
N ASP A 12 6.39 31.93 8.54
CA ASP A 12 6.27 31.85 7.08
C ASP A 12 5.23 30.81 6.64
N LEU A 13 5.19 29.65 7.31
CA LEU A 13 4.17 28.63 7.04
C LEU A 13 2.78 29.07 7.48
N VAL A 14 2.68 29.78 8.61
CA VAL A 14 1.41 30.34 9.08
C VAL A 14 0.87 31.35 8.07
N ASP A 15 1.73 32.21 7.53
CA ASP A 15 1.34 33.23 6.56
C ASP A 15 0.98 32.63 5.20
N ALA A 16 1.72 31.61 4.73
CA ALA A 16 1.35 30.85 3.55
C ALA A 16 -0.03 30.16 3.72
N ALA A 17 -0.28 29.55 4.88
CA ALA A 17 -1.56 28.91 5.17
C ALA A 17 -2.72 29.93 5.19
N LYS A 18 -2.52 31.12 5.75
CA LYS A 18 -3.51 32.21 5.71
C LYS A 18 -3.83 32.64 4.29
N GLN A 19 -2.81 32.83 3.43
CA GLN A 19 -3.01 33.24 2.04
C GLN A 19 -3.82 32.21 1.25
N ILE A 20 -3.50 30.93 1.41
CA ILE A 20 -4.22 29.84 0.74
C ILE A 20 -5.66 29.76 1.25
N ALA A 21 -5.85 29.77 2.57
CA ALA A 21 -7.18 29.72 3.18
C ALA A 21 -8.05 30.90 2.72
N GLN A 22 -7.48 32.11 2.65
CA GLN A 22 -8.17 33.29 2.14
C GLN A 22 -8.55 33.15 0.66
N ARG A 23 -7.63 32.67 -0.19
CA ARG A 23 -7.89 32.43 -1.61
C ARG A 23 -9.02 31.41 -1.83
N GLU A 24 -9.10 30.40 -0.97
CA GLU A 24 -10.11 29.35 -1.04
C GLU A 24 -11.41 29.68 -0.29
N GLY A 25 -11.48 30.83 0.40
CA GLY A 25 -12.65 31.24 1.16
C GLY A 25 -12.93 30.35 2.38
N ILE A 26 -11.90 29.74 2.96
CA ILE A 26 -12.00 28.83 4.12
C ILE A 26 -11.18 29.35 5.30
N THR A 27 -11.39 28.73 6.48
CA THR A 27 -10.56 29.03 7.65
C THR A 27 -9.21 28.30 7.57
N VAL A 28 -8.19 28.83 8.25
CA VAL A 28 -6.89 28.14 8.37
C VAL A 28 -7.05 26.77 9.02
N THR A 29 -7.95 26.63 10.00
CA THR A 29 -8.27 25.33 10.60
C THR A 29 -8.82 24.35 9.57
N ALA A 30 -9.76 24.77 8.72
CA ALA A 30 -10.31 23.90 7.68
C ALA A 30 -9.25 23.49 6.65
N PHE A 31 -8.36 24.42 6.27
CA PHE A 31 -7.22 24.12 5.41
C PHE A 31 -6.29 23.06 6.03
N VAL A 32 -5.91 23.24 7.30
CA VAL A 32 -5.04 22.29 8.02
C VAL A 32 -5.73 20.93 8.20
N THR A 33 -7.02 20.90 8.53
CA THR A 33 -7.79 19.65 8.62
C THR A 33 -7.74 18.88 7.30
N ARG A 34 -7.99 19.54 6.16
CA ARG A 34 -7.91 18.91 4.84
C ARG A 34 -6.51 18.38 4.53
N ALA A 35 -5.47 19.12 4.91
CA ALA A 35 -4.10 18.68 4.72
C ALA A 35 -3.79 17.41 5.54
N ILE A 36 -4.26 17.35 6.79
CA ILE A 36 -4.12 16.17 7.66
C ILE A 36 -4.88 14.97 7.07
N GLU A 37 -6.14 15.16 6.66
CA GLU A 37 -6.95 14.10 6.04
C GLU A 37 -6.30 13.55 4.77
N ALA A 38 -5.76 14.42 3.92
CA ALA A 38 -5.05 14.02 2.72
C ALA A 38 -3.81 13.18 3.02
N GLU A 39 -3.05 13.52 4.06
CA GLU A 39 -1.86 12.77 4.44
C GLU A 39 -2.21 11.39 5.03
N LEU A 40 -3.22 11.33 5.90
CA LEU A 40 -3.73 10.06 6.43
C LEU A 40 -4.19 9.12 5.29
N LEU A 41 -4.87 9.67 4.30
CA LEU A 41 -5.33 8.89 3.15
C LEU A 41 -4.16 8.40 2.27
N ARG A 42 -3.12 9.23 2.06
CA ARG A 42 -1.91 8.79 1.36
C ARG A 42 -1.20 7.66 2.09
N GLN A 43 -1.12 7.73 3.42
CA GLN A 43 -0.54 6.66 4.21
C GLN A 43 -1.34 5.36 4.07
N GLU A 44 -2.67 5.44 4.17
CA GLU A 44 -3.55 4.28 4.00
C GLU A 44 -3.37 3.62 2.63
N PHE A 45 -3.32 4.42 1.55
CA PHE A 45 -3.06 3.89 0.21
C PHE A 45 -1.65 3.29 0.07
N THR A 46 -0.65 3.87 0.72
CA THR A 46 0.73 3.33 0.71
C THR A 46 0.79 1.97 1.40
N ASP A 47 0.15 1.86 2.57
CA ASP A 47 0.08 0.60 3.32
C ASP A 47 -0.69 -0.47 2.53
N HIS A 48 -1.78 -0.08 1.87
CA HIS A 48 -2.55 -0.99 1.02
C HIS A 48 -1.74 -1.44 -0.21
N ALA A 49 -1.03 -0.53 -0.88
CA ALA A 49 -0.17 -0.87 -2.00
C ALA A 49 0.93 -1.86 -1.58
N ALA A 50 1.55 -1.64 -0.42
CA ALA A 50 2.55 -2.56 0.14
C ALA A 50 1.96 -3.95 0.40
N MET A 51 0.74 -4.02 0.95
CA MET A 51 0.03 -5.29 1.16
C MET A 51 -0.24 -6.03 -0.16
N VAL A 52 -0.72 -5.31 -1.18
CA VAL A 52 -0.99 -5.90 -2.51
C VAL A 52 0.31 -6.42 -3.13
N THR A 53 1.37 -5.64 -3.13
CA THR A 53 2.69 -6.07 -3.66
C THR A 53 3.23 -7.29 -2.93
N ALA A 54 3.06 -7.36 -1.60
CA ALA A 54 3.45 -8.53 -0.81
C ALA A 54 2.62 -9.77 -1.19
N ALA A 55 1.30 -9.62 -1.38
CA ALA A 55 0.41 -10.70 -1.79
C ALA A 55 0.76 -11.23 -3.20
N GLU A 56 0.99 -10.33 -4.16
CA GLU A 56 1.41 -10.68 -5.53
C GLU A 56 2.74 -11.43 -5.54
N SER A 57 3.71 -10.96 -4.75
CA SER A 57 5.01 -11.61 -4.62
C SER A 57 4.90 -13.01 -4.03
N ASN A 58 4.04 -13.19 -3.03
CA ASN A 58 3.79 -14.49 -2.40
C ASN A 58 3.07 -15.46 -3.37
N ASP A 59 2.12 -14.97 -4.15
CA ASP A 59 1.43 -15.77 -5.16
C ASP A 59 2.36 -16.22 -6.30
N ALA A 60 3.28 -15.36 -6.73
CA ALA A 60 4.31 -15.73 -7.71
C ALA A 60 5.20 -16.88 -7.20
N GLY A 61 5.63 -16.82 -5.92
CA GLY A 61 6.38 -17.89 -5.27
C GLY A 61 5.59 -19.20 -5.19
N ARG A 62 4.33 -19.12 -4.73
CA ARG A 62 3.43 -20.28 -4.62
C ARG A 62 3.16 -20.95 -5.97
N LEU A 63 2.98 -20.18 -7.03
CA LEU A 63 2.78 -20.72 -8.38
C LEU A 63 4.05 -21.40 -8.91
N ALA A 64 5.24 -20.82 -8.69
CA ALA A 64 6.50 -21.41 -9.09
C ALA A 64 6.76 -22.76 -8.39
N GLU A 65 6.51 -22.83 -7.08
CA GLU A 65 6.60 -24.07 -6.31
C GLU A 65 5.65 -25.16 -6.84
N LYS A 66 4.39 -24.80 -7.09
CA LYS A 66 3.39 -25.71 -7.66
C LYS A 66 3.83 -26.22 -9.04
N SER A 67 4.35 -25.36 -9.90
CA SER A 67 4.88 -25.75 -11.22
C SER A 67 6.07 -26.71 -11.13
N VAL A 68 6.94 -26.55 -10.13
CA VAL A 68 8.05 -27.49 -9.88
C VAL A 68 7.52 -28.84 -9.39
N ALA A 69 6.59 -28.84 -8.43
CA ALA A 69 6.00 -30.06 -7.90
C ALA A 69 5.31 -30.90 -9.00
N ILE A 70 4.52 -30.25 -9.87
CA ILE A 70 3.86 -30.91 -11.01
C ILE A 70 4.90 -31.52 -11.97
N ARG A 71 5.95 -30.77 -12.33
CA ARG A 71 7.01 -31.27 -13.22
C ARG A 71 7.74 -32.48 -12.62
N LYS A 72 8.08 -32.44 -11.33
CA LYS A 72 8.71 -33.57 -10.62
C LYS A 72 7.80 -34.80 -10.58
N GLY A 73 6.51 -34.62 -10.26
CA GLY A 73 5.52 -35.70 -10.26
C GLY A 73 5.36 -36.36 -11.64
N LEU A 74 5.28 -35.54 -12.71
CA LEU A 74 5.20 -36.04 -14.09
C LEU A 74 6.47 -36.80 -14.50
N ALA A 75 7.66 -36.30 -14.14
CA ALA A 75 8.91 -36.98 -14.43
C ALA A 75 9.00 -38.34 -13.71
N HIS A 76 8.57 -38.39 -12.44
CA HIS A 76 8.50 -39.63 -11.67
C HIS A 76 7.54 -40.64 -12.29
N TRP A 77 6.32 -40.22 -12.64
CA TRP A 77 5.32 -41.07 -13.30
C TRP A 77 5.80 -41.62 -14.65
N LYS A 78 6.46 -40.79 -15.46
CA LYS A 78 7.05 -41.25 -16.73
C LYS A 78 8.11 -42.31 -16.48
N ARG A 79 8.98 -42.12 -15.49
CA ARG A 79 10.03 -43.08 -15.16
C ARG A 79 9.44 -44.42 -14.73
N THR A 80 8.49 -44.43 -13.80
CA THR A 80 7.85 -45.66 -13.30
C THR A 80 7.10 -46.41 -14.40
N ARG A 81 6.45 -45.69 -15.33
CA ARG A 81 5.79 -46.29 -16.50
C ARG A 81 6.79 -46.88 -17.52
N SER A 82 7.97 -46.28 -17.67
CA SER A 82 9.02 -46.76 -18.59
C SER A 82 9.73 -48.00 -18.07
N SER A 83 9.86 -48.13 -16.75
CA SER A 83 10.51 -49.27 -16.09
C SER A 83 9.61 -50.49 -15.88
N GLY A 84 8.29 -50.39 -16.14
CA GLY A 84 7.34 -51.50 -16.06
C GLY A 84 6.99 -52.14 -17.41
N ALA A 85 7.70 -51.79 -18.49
CA ALA A 85 7.49 -52.30 -19.85
C ALA A 85 8.55 -53.35 -20.27
N ALA A 86 9.19 -54.01 -19.30
CA ALA A 86 10.14 -55.11 -19.51
C ALA A 86 9.53 -56.45 -19.13
#